data_AF-A0AAP0G5I7-F1
#
_entry.id   AF-A0AAP0G5I7-F1
#
_cell.length_a   1.000
_cell.length_b   1.000
_cell.length_c   1.000
_cell.angle_alpha   90.00
_cell.angle_beta   90.00
_cell.angle_gamma   90.00
#
_symmetry.space_group_name_H-M   'P 1'
#
loop_
_entity.id
_entity.type
_entity.pdbx_description
1 polymer ?
#
loop_
_entity_poly.entity_id
_entity_poly.type
_entity_poly.pdbx_seq_one_letter_code
_entity_poly.pdbx_strand_id
1 'polypeptide(L)'
;MGLRSELHLIEKDNHYVMPQACYTLTLAERRAICSFLENLKVPDGYSSNIKRCVNVKEGKISRMKAHDCHVFMLDQLTPAFRGIVHKEVYDPLVELSVFFKELSSKVQNTEVLDKLEQNIVITLCKLERIFPPSFFTIMMHLPIHLAQEARIAGPIQYRWMFPIER
;
A
#
# COMPACT_ATOMS: atom_id res chain seq x y z
N MET A 1 -21.70 -1.52 -17.66
CA MET A 1 -20.54 -1.04 -16.86
C MET A 1 -20.92 0.32 -16.31
N GLY A 2 -21.36 0.40 -15.04
CA GLY A 2 -21.68 1.66 -14.37
C GLY A 2 -20.39 2.42 -14.07
N LEU A 3 -19.87 3.11 -15.09
CA LEU A 3 -18.66 3.92 -15.00
C LEU A 3 -18.90 5.01 -13.93
N ARG A 4 -17.92 5.14 -13.02
CA ARG A 4 -17.87 6.07 -11.87
C ARG A 4 -18.44 7.45 -12.23
N SER A 5 -19.74 7.63 -12.02
CA SER A 5 -20.47 8.84 -12.43
C SER A 5 -19.98 10.06 -11.66
N GLU A 6 -19.48 9.84 -10.45
CA GLU A 6 -18.80 10.82 -9.62
C GLU A 6 -17.49 11.35 -10.24
N LEU A 7 -16.91 10.66 -11.23
CA LEU A 7 -15.71 11.08 -11.95
C LEU A 7 -15.99 11.60 -13.37
N HIS A 8 -17.26 11.72 -13.78
CA HIS A 8 -17.62 12.27 -15.08
C HIS A 8 -17.29 13.76 -15.16
N LEU A 9 -17.05 14.26 -16.37
CA LEU A 9 -16.81 15.69 -16.61
C LEU A 9 -18.03 16.50 -16.16
N ILE A 10 -17.77 17.56 -15.40
CA ILE A 10 -18.79 18.47 -14.88
C ILE A 10 -18.64 19.80 -15.64
N GLU A 11 -19.73 20.29 -16.20
CA GLU A 11 -19.76 21.62 -16.82
C GLU A 11 -19.80 22.71 -15.74
N LYS A 12 -18.82 23.61 -15.75
CA LYS A 12 -18.76 24.83 -14.93
C LYS A 12 -18.34 25.98 -15.82
N ASP A 13 -19.15 27.04 -15.85
CA ASP A 13 -18.86 28.30 -16.54
C ASP A 13 -18.39 28.10 -18.01
N ASN A 14 -19.15 27.33 -18.81
CA ASN A 14 -18.83 26.93 -20.19
C ASN A 14 -17.55 26.09 -20.39
N HIS A 15 -16.96 25.56 -19.31
CA HIS A 15 -15.80 24.67 -19.37
C HIS A 15 -16.11 23.32 -18.71
N TYR A 16 -15.52 22.25 -19.23
CA TYR A 16 -15.62 20.93 -18.62
C TYR A 16 -14.46 20.71 -17.64
N VAL A 17 -14.79 20.42 -16.39
CA VAL A 17 -13.81 20.13 -15.33
C VAL A 17 -13.91 18.66 -14.95
N MET A 18 -12.77 17.99 -14.85
CA MET A 18 -12.69 16.65 -14.30
C MET A 18 -12.64 16.73 -12.76
N PRO A 19 -13.62 16.14 -12.05
CA PRO A 19 -13.60 16.11 -10.59
C PRO A 19 -12.41 15.28 -10.07
N GLN A 20 -11.86 15.69 -8.94
CA GLN A 20 -10.73 15.02 -8.32
C GLN A 20 -11.18 13.67 -7.74
N ALA A 21 -10.49 12.59 -8.11
CA ALA A 21 -10.77 11.28 -7.56
C ALA A 21 -10.32 11.17 -6.09
N CYS A 22 -11.02 10.35 -5.30
CA CYS A 22 -10.76 10.17 -3.86
C CYS A 22 -9.36 9.62 -3.52
N TYR A 23 -8.67 9.00 -4.49
CA TYR A 23 -7.30 8.53 -4.38
C TYR A 23 -6.23 9.56 -4.80
N THR A 24 -6.66 10.73 -5.31
CA THR A 24 -5.73 11.79 -5.74
C THR A 24 -5.38 12.67 -4.56
N LEU A 25 -4.08 12.72 -4.23
CA LEU A 25 -3.57 13.57 -3.16
C LEU A 25 -3.17 14.95 -3.67
N THR A 26 -3.55 15.97 -2.92
CA THR A 26 -3.02 17.33 -3.06
C THR A 26 -1.53 17.38 -2.70
N LEU A 27 -0.84 18.45 -3.12
CA LEU A 27 0.55 18.65 -2.73
C LEU A 27 0.74 18.79 -1.21
N ALA A 28 -0.24 19.38 -0.51
CA ALA A 28 -0.21 19.52 0.95
C ALA A 28 -0.29 18.15 1.64
N GLU A 29 -1.19 17.28 1.19
CA GLU A 29 -1.32 15.91 1.71
C GLU A 29 -0.07 15.07 1.42
N ARG A 30 0.47 15.13 0.20
CA ARG A 30 1.75 14.46 -0.12
C ARG A 30 2.90 14.95 0.74
N ARG A 31 2.95 16.26 1.03
CA ARG A 31 3.92 16.87 1.96
C ARG A 31 3.74 16.36 3.39
N ALA A 32 2.51 16.18 3.86
CA ALA A 32 2.24 15.62 5.18
C ALA A 32 2.74 14.17 5.29
N ILE A 33 2.47 13.33 4.28
CA ILE A 33 3.00 11.95 4.21
C ILE A 33 4.54 11.97 4.21
N CYS A 34 5.15 12.81 3.37
CA CYS A 34 6.60 12.92 3.31
C CYS A 34 7.19 13.42 4.64
N SER A 35 6.56 14.39 5.29
CA SER A 35 7.00 14.90 6.59
C SER A 35 6.95 13.82 7.66
N PHE A 36 5.90 12.99 7.67
CA PHE A 36 5.82 11.82 8.56
C PHE A 36 7.02 10.89 8.34
N LEU A 37 7.32 10.54 7.08
CA LEU A 37 8.43 9.63 6.74
C LEU A 37 9.81 10.22 6.98
N GLU A 38 9.99 11.53 6.80
CA GLU A 38 11.25 12.23 7.12
C GLU A 38 11.56 12.18 8.64
N ASN A 39 10.52 12.23 9.47
CA ASN A 39 10.63 12.23 10.92
C ASN A 39 10.51 10.83 11.55
N LEU A 40 10.28 9.81 10.73
CA LEU A 40 10.15 8.43 11.18
C LEU A 40 11.46 7.95 11.82
N LYS A 41 11.37 7.48 13.06
CA LYS A 41 12.48 6.83 13.77
C LYS A 41 12.13 5.36 13.98
N VAL A 42 13.03 4.49 13.56
CA VAL A 42 12.91 3.03 13.71
C VAL A 42 14.10 2.49 14.50
N PRO A 43 13.99 1.30 15.12
CA PRO A 43 15.13 0.65 15.76
C PRO A 43 16.29 0.42 14.79
N ASP A 44 17.51 0.31 15.34
CA ASP A 44 18.68 -0.01 14.53
C ASP A 44 18.53 -1.38 13.84
N GLY A 45 18.99 -1.47 12.60
CA GLY A 45 18.85 -2.65 11.74
C GLY A 45 17.45 -2.93 11.19
N TYR A 46 16.42 -2.16 11.60
CA TYR A 46 15.03 -2.39 11.17
C TYR A 46 14.80 -2.00 9.70
N SER A 47 15.14 -0.78 9.28
CA SER A 47 15.12 -0.36 7.87
C SER A 47 16.31 0.55 7.55
N SER A 48 16.52 0.85 6.27
CA SER A 48 17.44 1.92 5.91
C SER A 48 16.88 3.28 6.34
N ASN A 49 17.72 4.32 6.28
CA ASN A 49 17.30 5.68 6.63
C ASN A 49 16.34 6.26 5.57
N ILE A 50 15.04 6.01 5.75
CA ILE A 50 13.95 6.42 4.84
C ILE A 50 13.95 7.92 4.56
N LYS A 51 14.46 8.76 5.48
CA LYS A 51 14.60 10.21 5.23
C LYS A 51 15.37 10.52 3.94
N ARG A 52 16.37 9.70 3.59
CA ARG A 52 17.15 9.88 2.35
C ARG A 52 16.34 9.61 1.07
N CYS A 53 15.21 8.93 1.19
CA CYS A 53 14.30 8.60 0.10
C CYS A 53 13.21 9.66 -0.11
N VAL A 54 13.10 10.65 0.79
CA VAL A 54 11.97 11.58 0.84
C VAL A 54 12.38 12.98 0.42
N ASN A 55 11.59 13.58 -0.48
CA ASN A 55 11.65 15.01 -0.79
C ASN A 55 10.32 15.66 -0.38
N VAL A 56 10.32 16.28 0.80
CA VAL A 56 9.13 16.93 1.36
C VAL A 56 8.68 18.08 0.46
N LYS A 57 9.60 18.92 -0.05
CA LYS A 57 9.24 20.08 -0.88
C LYS A 57 8.42 19.68 -2.11
N GLU A 58 8.81 18.61 -2.78
CA GLU A 58 8.13 18.07 -3.96
C GLU A 58 7.01 17.07 -3.64
N GLY A 59 6.91 16.60 -2.38
CA GLY A 59 5.95 15.56 -2.00
C GLY A 59 6.24 14.21 -2.68
N LYS A 60 7.53 13.86 -2.83
CA LYS A 60 7.97 12.65 -3.55
C LYS A 60 8.75 11.72 -2.64
N ILE A 61 8.56 10.42 -2.88
CA ILE A 61 9.35 9.34 -2.29
C ILE A 61 10.03 8.61 -3.45
N SER A 62 11.34 8.39 -3.36
CA SER A 62 12.12 7.73 -4.41
C SER A 62 13.32 7.00 -3.81
N ARG A 63 13.91 6.06 -4.56
CA ARG A 63 15.14 5.35 -4.17
C ARG A 63 14.99 4.45 -2.93
N MET A 64 13.78 4.04 -2.58
CA MET A 64 13.58 2.98 -1.60
C MET A 64 14.06 1.65 -2.19
N LYS A 65 14.84 0.89 -1.42
CA LYS A 65 15.22 -0.47 -1.80
C LYS A 65 14.06 -1.43 -1.52
N ALA A 66 14.10 -2.64 -2.09
CA ALA A 66 13.04 -3.64 -1.93
C ALA A 66 12.69 -3.90 -0.46
N HIS A 67 13.69 -4.05 0.40
CA HIS A 67 13.52 -4.20 1.85
C HIS A 67 12.78 -3.00 2.49
N ASP A 68 13.11 -1.76 2.10
CA ASP A 68 12.47 -0.57 2.66
C ASP A 68 11.01 -0.45 2.20
N CYS A 69 10.73 -0.78 0.93
CA CYS A 69 9.37 -0.87 0.42
C CYS A 69 8.56 -1.92 1.19
N HIS A 70 9.18 -3.06 1.48
CA HIS A 70 8.57 -4.13 2.25
C HIS A 70 8.20 -3.67 3.67
N VAL A 71 9.14 -3.08 4.41
CA VAL A 71 8.87 -2.49 5.74
C VAL A 71 7.79 -1.42 5.67
N PHE A 72 7.80 -0.59 4.63
CA PHE A 72 6.78 0.43 4.44
C PHE A 72 5.39 -0.18 4.27
N MET A 73 5.22 -1.20 3.43
CA MET A 73 3.94 -1.89 3.25
C MET A 73 3.44 -2.54 4.54
N LEU A 74 4.35 -3.14 5.33
CA LEU A 74 3.99 -3.82 6.58
C LEU A 74 3.55 -2.86 7.68
N ASP A 75 4.33 -1.81 7.92
CA ASP A 75 4.24 -1.09 9.18
C ASP A 75 4.03 0.43 9.03
N GLN A 76 4.36 1.00 7.87
CA GLN A 76 4.30 2.46 7.66
C GLN A 76 3.15 2.92 6.77
N LEU A 77 2.61 2.04 5.92
CA LEU A 77 1.51 2.36 5.01
C LEU A 77 0.29 2.89 5.77
N THR A 78 -0.12 2.18 6.82
CA THR A 78 -1.28 2.57 7.62
C THR A 78 -1.03 3.88 8.39
N PRO A 79 0.04 4.03 9.19
CA PRO A 79 0.32 5.29 9.89
C PRO A 79 0.52 6.50 8.96
N ALA A 80 1.23 6.32 7.85
CA ALA A 80 1.59 7.42 6.96
C ALA A 80 0.37 8.04 6.27
N PHE A 81 -0.68 7.26 6.01
CA PHE A 81 -1.88 7.71 5.31
C PHE A 81 -3.06 8.03 6.25
N ARG A 82 -2.92 7.77 7.55
CA ARG A 82 -3.99 7.94 8.53
C ARG A 82 -4.44 9.40 8.64
N GLY A 83 -5.73 9.64 8.43
CA GLY A 83 -6.33 10.97 8.49
C GLY A 83 -5.96 11.89 7.33
N ILE A 84 -5.27 11.36 6.30
CA ILE A 84 -4.90 12.11 5.09
C ILE A 84 -5.79 11.71 3.92
N VAL A 85 -5.97 10.42 3.67
CA VAL A 85 -6.83 9.94 2.58
C VAL A 85 -8.27 9.72 3.03
N HIS A 86 -9.20 9.73 2.07
CA HIS A 86 -10.58 9.34 2.30
C HIS A 86 -10.68 7.92 2.87
N LYS A 87 -11.66 7.69 3.74
CA LYS A 87 -11.89 6.40 4.39
C LYS A 87 -12.00 5.24 3.40
N GLU A 88 -12.66 5.47 2.26
CA GLU A 88 -12.81 4.49 1.20
C GLU A 88 -11.46 4.00 0.65
N VAL A 89 -10.44 4.88 0.61
CA VAL A 89 -9.07 4.52 0.22
C VAL A 89 -8.29 3.95 1.40
N TYR A 90 -8.48 4.51 2.59
CA TYR A 90 -7.77 4.11 3.79
C TYR A 90 -8.06 2.66 4.19
N ASP A 91 -9.32 2.25 4.27
CA ASP A 91 -9.71 0.95 4.80
C ASP A 91 -9.09 -0.21 3.99
N PRO A 92 -9.12 -0.22 2.64
CA PRO A 92 -8.43 -1.23 1.84
C PRO A 92 -6.90 -1.21 1.95
N LEU A 93 -6.29 -0.03 2.15
CA LEU A 93 -4.85 0.06 2.41
C LEU A 93 -4.47 -0.57 3.76
N VAL A 94 -5.31 -0.40 4.78
CA VAL A 94 -5.15 -1.06 6.09
C VAL A 94 -5.27 -2.56 5.93
N GLU A 95 -6.31 -3.05 5.24
CA GLU A 95 -6.50 -4.48 4.99
C GLU A 95 -5.30 -5.10 4.27
N LEU A 96 -4.75 -4.41 3.27
CA LEU A 96 -3.57 -4.84 2.54
C LEU A 96 -2.32 -4.88 3.44
N SER A 97 -2.14 -3.86 4.27
CA SER A 97 -1.03 -3.78 5.24
C SER A 97 -1.11 -4.92 6.26
N VAL A 98 -2.31 -5.20 6.79
CA VAL A 98 -2.56 -6.32 7.71
C VAL A 98 -2.29 -7.65 7.03
N PHE A 99 -2.74 -7.84 5.77
CA PHE A 99 -2.48 -9.06 5.01
C PHE A 99 -0.97 -9.37 4.94
N PHE A 100 -0.15 -8.40 4.52
CA PHE A 100 1.28 -8.63 4.41
C PHE A 100 1.95 -8.82 5.78
N LYS A 101 1.45 -8.16 6.81
CA LYS A 101 1.97 -8.27 8.18
C LYS A 101 1.74 -9.66 8.77
N GLU A 102 0.53 -10.19 8.63
CA GLU A 102 0.19 -11.55 9.06
C GLU A 102 0.95 -12.60 8.24
N LEU A 103 1.04 -12.40 6.92
CA LEU A 103 1.82 -13.28 6.03
C LEU A 103 3.31 -13.34 6.43
N SER A 104 3.84 -12.20 6.91
CA SER A 104 5.24 -12.05 7.34
C SER A 104 5.48 -12.45 8.80
N SER A 105 4.47 -12.99 9.48
CA SER A 105 4.59 -13.42 10.87
C SER A 105 5.62 -14.54 11.03
N LYS A 106 6.31 -14.54 12.18
CA LYS A 106 7.27 -15.59 12.53
C LYS A 106 6.62 -16.95 12.75
N VAL A 107 5.37 -16.93 13.21
CA VAL A 107 4.58 -18.12 13.52
C VAL A 107 3.49 -18.24 12.48
N GLN A 108 3.41 -19.41 11.86
CA GLN A 108 2.46 -19.67 10.80
C GLN A 108 1.32 -20.53 11.33
N ASN A 109 0.10 -20.01 11.25
CA ASN A 109 -1.13 -20.71 11.61
C ASN A 109 -1.94 -20.94 10.32
N THR A 110 -2.27 -22.19 10.03
CA THR A 110 -3.03 -22.58 8.84
C THR A 110 -4.40 -21.90 8.77
N GLU A 111 -5.09 -21.75 9.90
CA GLU A 111 -6.38 -21.07 9.96
C GLU A 111 -6.26 -19.58 9.62
N VAL A 112 -5.14 -18.95 9.99
CA VAL A 112 -4.85 -17.56 9.63
C VAL A 112 -4.59 -17.47 8.13
N LEU A 113 -3.78 -18.37 7.57
CA LEU A 113 -3.50 -18.39 6.12
C LEU A 113 -4.77 -18.60 5.29
N ASP A 114 -5.67 -19.50 5.70
CA ASP A 114 -6.93 -19.74 4.99
C ASP A 114 -7.82 -18.48 5.00
N LYS A 115 -7.83 -17.73 6.12
CA LYS A 115 -8.52 -16.42 6.19
C LYS A 115 -7.84 -15.37 5.31
N LEU A 116 -6.50 -15.34 5.28
CA LEU A 116 -5.76 -14.41 4.43
C LEU A 116 -6.05 -14.64 2.95
N GLU A 117 -6.10 -15.91 2.51
CA GLU A 117 -6.42 -16.30 1.13
C GLU A 117 -7.81 -15.79 0.70
N GLN A 118 -8.81 -15.85 1.58
CA GLN A 118 -10.15 -15.35 1.31
C GLN A 118 -10.21 -13.81 1.34
N ASN A 119 -9.58 -13.19 2.34
CA ASN A 119 -9.66 -11.76 2.56
C ASN A 119 -8.94 -10.94 1.48
N ILE A 120 -7.80 -11.42 0.98
CA ILE A 120 -7.02 -10.67 -0.02
C ILE A 120 -7.80 -10.46 -1.31
N VAL A 121 -8.62 -11.42 -1.73
CA VAL A 121 -9.49 -11.28 -2.91
C VAL A 121 -10.45 -10.12 -2.71
N ILE A 122 -11.08 -10.02 -1.53
CA ILE A 122 -12.01 -8.94 -1.20
C ILE A 122 -11.28 -7.60 -1.16
N THR A 123 -10.10 -7.53 -0.55
CA THR A 123 -9.29 -6.32 -0.47
C THR A 123 -8.87 -5.83 -1.86
N LEU A 124 -8.44 -6.72 -2.76
CA LEU A 124 -8.12 -6.36 -4.14
C LEU A 124 -9.36 -5.86 -4.89
N CYS A 125 -10.52 -6.51 -4.75
CA CYS A 125 -11.76 -6.01 -5.36
C CYS A 125 -12.15 -4.62 -4.84
N LYS A 126 -11.94 -4.32 -3.55
CA LYS A 126 -12.16 -2.96 -3.02
C LYS A 126 -11.21 -1.95 -3.66
N LEU A 127 -9.92 -2.29 -3.74
CA LEU A 127 -8.92 -1.45 -4.40
C LEU A 127 -9.27 -1.22 -5.89
N GLU A 128 -9.71 -2.25 -6.61
CA GLU A 128 -10.09 -2.19 -8.04
C GLU A 128 -11.23 -1.22 -8.31
N ARG A 129 -12.17 -1.10 -7.37
CA ARG A 129 -13.26 -0.12 -7.48
C ARG A 129 -12.76 1.33 -7.36
N ILE A 130 -11.69 1.53 -6.60
CA ILE A 130 -11.16 2.85 -6.24
C ILE A 130 -10.13 3.32 -7.26
N PHE A 131 -9.10 2.53 -7.51
CA PHE A 131 -7.96 2.93 -8.33
C PHE A 131 -8.25 2.77 -9.84
N PRO A 132 -7.47 3.42 -10.72
CA PRO A 132 -7.61 3.21 -12.16
C PRO A 132 -7.11 1.81 -12.58
N PRO A 133 -7.63 1.22 -13.68
CA PRO A 133 -7.16 -0.07 -14.19
C PRO A 133 -5.64 -0.13 -14.43
N SER A 134 -5.00 1.00 -14.75
CA SER A 134 -3.54 1.08 -14.93
C SER A 134 -2.73 0.78 -13.67
N PHE A 135 -3.35 0.87 -12.49
CA PHE A 135 -2.72 0.47 -11.22
C PHE A 135 -2.64 -1.05 -11.07
N PHE A 136 -3.61 -1.79 -11.63
CA PHE A 136 -3.74 -3.24 -11.50
C PHE A 136 -2.93 -3.97 -12.56
N THR A 137 -1.60 -3.90 -12.39
CA THR A 137 -0.68 -4.77 -13.13
C THR A 137 -0.63 -6.16 -12.50
N ILE A 138 0.05 -7.12 -13.14
CA ILE A 138 0.25 -8.48 -12.64
C ILE A 138 0.74 -8.48 -11.17
N MET A 139 1.59 -7.52 -10.80
CA MET A 139 2.14 -7.40 -9.44
C MET A 139 1.06 -7.18 -8.37
N MET A 140 -0.02 -6.45 -8.69
CA MET A 140 -1.12 -6.22 -7.75
C MET A 140 -1.99 -7.46 -7.54
N HIS A 141 -1.95 -8.42 -8.45
CA HIS A 141 -2.70 -9.67 -8.34
C HIS A 141 -1.91 -10.81 -7.69
N LEU A 142 -0.56 -10.75 -7.67
CA LEU A 142 0.27 -11.76 -6.99
C LEU A 142 -0.12 -12.05 -5.53
N PRO A 143 -0.57 -11.08 -4.71
CA PRO A 143 -0.95 -11.33 -3.32
C PRO A 143 -1.98 -12.45 -3.13
N ILE A 144 -2.85 -12.73 -4.11
CA ILE A 144 -3.84 -13.81 -4.01
C ILE A 144 -3.20 -15.20 -3.86
N HIS A 145 -1.96 -15.37 -4.33
CA HIS A 145 -1.25 -16.64 -4.30
C HIS A 145 -0.37 -16.79 -3.04
N LEU A 146 -0.04 -15.69 -2.37
CA LEU A 146 1.00 -15.70 -1.34
C LEU A 146 0.60 -16.50 -0.10
N ALA A 147 -0.68 -16.50 0.29
CA ALA A 147 -1.17 -17.28 1.42
C ALA A 147 -1.01 -18.79 1.17
N GLN A 148 -1.42 -19.26 -0.01
CA GLN A 148 -1.27 -20.64 -0.44
C GLN A 148 0.21 -21.04 -0.55
N GLU A 149 1.03 -20.16 -1.12
CA GLU A 149 2.47 -20.37 -1.26
C GLU A 149 3.15 -20.50 0.11
N ALA A 150 2.78 -19.64 1.06
CA ALA A 150 3.26 -19.71 2.43
C ALA A 150 2.81 -21.01 3.11
N ARG A 151 1.59 -21.51 2.84
CA ARG A 151 1.12 -22.79 3.38
C ARG A 151 1.94 -23.98 2.89
N ILE A 152 2.39 -23.96 1.64
CA ILE A 152 3.20 -25.04 1.03
C ILE A 152 4.66 -24.95 1.48
N ALA A 153 5.25 -23.76 1.38
CA ALA A 153 6.70 -23.57 1.51
C ALA A 153 7.13 -23.08 2.91
N GLY A 154 6.19 -22.91 3.83
CA GLY A 154 6.45 -22.44 5.19
C GLY A 154 6.56 -20.90 5.32
N PRO A 155 7.04 -20.41 6.47
CA PRO A 155 7.09 -18.98 6.77
C PRO A 155 7.94 -18.19 5.76
N ILE A 156 7.41 -17.08 5.25
CA ILE A 156 8.03 -16.30 4.16
C ILE A 156 9.38 -15.68 4.56
N GLN A 157 9.59 -15.41 5.86
CA GLN A 157 10.83 -14.84 6.41
C GLN A 157 12.09 -15.63 6.06
N TYR A 158 11.99 -16.96 5.91
CA TYR A 158 13.12 -17.82 5.55
C TYR A 158 13.40 -17.86 4.05
N ARG A 159 12.52 -17.24 3.27
CA ARG A 159 12.52 -17.28 1.80
C ARG A 159 12.78 -15.91 1.18
N TRP A 160 12.90 -14.87 1.98
CA TRP A 160 13.30 -13.55 1.51
C TRP A 160 14.79 -13.51 1.18
N MET A 161 15.12 -12.76 0.13
CA MET A 161 16.52 -12.49 -0.25
C MET A 161 17.14 -11.31 0.52
N PHE A 162 16.35 -10.59 1.33
CA PHE A 162 16.82 -9.37 2.01
C PHE A 162 18.09 -9.55 2.86
N PRO A 163 18.30 -10.67 3.59
CA PRO A 163 19.54 -10.88 4.34
C PRO A 163 20.79 -11.01 3.45
N ILE A 164 20.63 -11.41 2.18
CA ILE A 164 21.72 -11.59 1.20
C ILE A 164 21.95 -10.27 0.42
N GLU A 165 20.90 -9.48 0.20
CA GLU A 165 20.94 -8.20 -0.54
C GLU A 165 21.43 -7.00 0.30
N ARG A 166 21.64 -7.19 1.61
CA ARG A 166 22.13 -6.16 2.54
C ARG A 166 23.65 -6.17 2.61
#